data_AF-A0A8J7QY15-F1
#
_entry.id   AF-A0A8J7QY15-F1
#
_cell.length_a   1.000
_cell.length_b   1.000
_cell.length_c   1.000
_cell.angle_alpha   90.00
_cell.angle_beta   90.00
_cell.angle_gamma   90.00
#
_symmetry.space_group_name_H-M   'P 1'
#
loop_
_entity.id
_entity.type
_entity.pdbx_description
1 polymer ?
#
loop_
_entity_poly.entity_id
_entity_poly.type
_entity_poly.pdbx_seq_one_letter_code
_entity_poly.pdbx_strand_id
1 'polypeptide(L)'
;MAEATPEASGNFVHRVKELLEAITGKPYGIMEKQHLEGRIWGVYLDENKVEFSESISMNRGAQWVYEDKDGNIQVLSDKFLDITDLASDLYDFDFKDTDVLLDRKKWEKYKKELPRLITELEATERIANELNRKHGTNITIWSGEKPYFRTGFNAKGMSEEEKLREIGKHVKAMLIMWKRRDKWVVTEGAEMYKKEERSRMNMVKFREAVISRLQDITKSEYTKGYKKELLSGVLWSVVGWCEDKKGFNANRGVWYVKETKEGIAIFSDNFETINASNELEYNSIKLMGGVTAGDYEARLNSAFQYYSDVDERGWKIARPITKQDATKYGRKATISPKLLEDVAKQASKEFNVDIRLMKDRPVLMAEFKTKGLKRSEKLREIERRAKALAEAWSRVKELSKGEADAKA
;
A
#
# COMPACT_ATOMS: atom_id res chain seq x y z
N MET A 1 48.62 18.14 7.98
CA MET A 1 49.29 17.05 7.26
C MET A 1 48.19 16.21 6.63
N ALA A 2 48.16 16.11 5.30
CA ALA A 2 47.24 15.20 4.63
C ALA A 2 47.74 13.77 4.89
N GLU A 3 47.02 12.98 5.69
CA GLU A 3 47.26 11.54 5.74
C GLU A 3 47.07 11.01 4.32
N ALA A 4 48.18 10.58 3.70
CA ALA A 4 48.12 9.89 2.42
C ALA A 4 47.29 8.64 2.63
N THR A 5 46.06 8.62 2.09
CA THR A 5 45.22 7.43 2.07
C THR A 5 46.05 6.31 1.43
N PRO A 6 46.31 5.18 2.11
CA PRO A 6 47.15 4.13 1.53
C PRO A 6 46.46 3.61 0.27
N GLU A 7 47.01 3.89 -0.91
CA GLU A 7 46.51 3.27 -2.14
C GLU A 7 46.86 1.77 -2.09
N ALA A 8 45.85 0.92 -2.25
CA ALA A 8 46.10 -0.51 -2.40
C ALA A 8 46.87 -0.77 -3.70
N SER A 9 47.77 -1.76 -3.67
CA SER A 9 48.54 -2.11 -4.88
C SER A 9 47.59 -2.59 -5.98
N GLY A 10 47.80 -2.16 -7.22
CA GLY A 10 46.96 -2.60 -8.35
C GLY A 10 46.98 -4.13 -8.53
N ASN A 11 48.09 -4.76 -8.14
CA ASN A 11 48.28 -6.21 -8.16
C ASN A 11 47.40 -6.91 -7.11
N PHE A 12 47.27 -6.35 -5.91
CA PHE A 12 46.35 -6.87 -4.88
C PHE A 12 44.90 -6.86 -5.34
N VAL A 13 44.44 -5.76 -5.93
CA VAL A 13 43.05 -5.64 -6.41
C VAL A 13 42.76 -6.66 -7.52
N HIS A 14 43.72 -6.95 -8.39
CA HIS A 14 43.63 -8.04 -9.38
C HIS A 14 43.52 -9.41 -8.70
N ARG A 15 44.33 -9.70 -7.68
CA ARG A 15 44.23 -10.95 -6.92
C ARG A 15 42.88 -11.11 -6.22
N VAL A 16 42.28 -10.01 -5.73
CA VAL A 16 40.91 -10.03 -5.16
C VAL A 16 39.90 -10.40 -6.24
N LYS A 17 39.98 -9.79 -7.43
CA LYS A 17 39.14 -10.15 -8.59
C LYS A 17 39.25 -11.64 -8.93
N GLU A 18 40.46 -12.15 -9.12
CA GLU A 18 40.71 -13.56 -9.44
C GLU A 18 40.15 -14.50 -8.35
N LEU A 19 40.30 -14.12 -7.08
CA LEU A 19 39.74 -14.88 -5.96
C LEU A 19 38.20 -14.94 -6.01
N LEU A 20 37.53 -13.83 -6.32
CA LEU A 20 36.08 -13.79 -6.45
C LEU A 20 35.60 -14.63 -7.63
N GLU A 21 36.28 -14.53 -8.77
CA GLU A 21 36.02 -15.34 -9.96
C GLU A 21 36.19 -16.84 -9.66
N ALA A 22 37.26 -17.22 -8.96
CA ALA A 22 37.52 -18.60 -8.57
C ALA A 22 36.51 -19.17 -7.56
N ILE A 23 36.05 -18.36 -6.60
CA ILE A 23 35.09 -18.82 -5.58
C ILE A 23 33.66 -18.88 -6.13
N THR A 24 33.27 -17.90 -6.94
CA THR A 24 31.88 -17.76 -7.38
C THR A 24 31.60 -18.32 -8.76
N GLY A 25 32.65 -18.52 -9.58
CA GLY A 25 32.55 -18.93 -10.98
C GLY A 25 32.06 -17.83 -11.93
N LYS A 26 31.99 -16.57 -11.46
CA LYS A 26 31.37 -15.45 -12.19
C LYS A 26 32.38 -14.37 -12.54
N PRO A 27 32.16 -13.57 -13.61
CA PRO A 27 33.08 -12.49 -14.00
C PRO A 27 32.98 -11.28 -13.07
N TYR A 28 34.12 -10.65 -12.75
CA TYR A 28 34.17 -9.42 -11.95
C TYR A 28 34.88 -8.29 -12.70
N GLY A 29 34.49 -7.06 -12.38
CA GLY A 29 35.15 -5.82 -12.78
C GLY A 29 35.89 -5.18 -11.61
N ILE A 30 36.91 -4.38 -11.92
CA ILE A 30 37.60 -3.53 -10.94
C ILE A 30 37.03 -2.12 -11.09
N MET A 31 36.68 -1.50 -9.96
CA MET A 31 36.10 -0.16 -9.93
C MET A 31 37.16 0.89 -10.24
N GLU A 32 36.87 1.78 -11.19
CA GLU A 32 37.74 2.89 -11.54
C GLU A 32 37.81 3.92 -10.40
N LYS A 33 38.97 4.58 -10.25
CA LYS A 33 39.22 5.53 -9.14
C LYS A 33 38.15 6.63 -9.01
N GLN A 34 37.63 7.11 -10.14
CA GLN A 34 36.61 8.16 -10.19
C GLN A 34 35.26 7.77 -9.56
N HIS A 35 35.01 6.47 -9.35
CA HIS A 35 33.75 5.93 -8.81
C HIS A 35 33.88 5.43 -7.36
N LEU A 36 35.03 5.65 -6.70
CA LEU A 36 35.29 5.07 -5.39
C LEU A 36 34.56 5.76 -4.23
N GLU A 37 34.01 6.97 -4.37
CA GLU A 37 33.14 7.63 -3.35
C GLU A 37 33.59 7.45 -1.87
N GLY A 38 34.88 7.65 -1.56
CA GLY A 38 35.41 7.47 -0.20
C GLY A 38 35.91 6.06 0.14
N ARG A 39 36.05 5.19 -0.88
CA ARG A 39 36.67 3.87 -0.82
C ARG A 39 38.12 3.93 -1.34
N ILE A 40 38.94 2.97 -0.90
CA ILE A 40 40.33 2.82 -1.35
C ILE A 40 40.39 2.03 -2.66
N TRP A 41 39.62 0.94 -2.75
CA TRP A 41 39.48 0.11 -3.95
C TRP A 41 38.14 -0.65 -3.89
N GLY A 42 37.70 -1.17 -5.04
CA GLY A 42 36.49 -2.00 -5.12
C GLY A 42 36.52 -2.97 -6.30
N VAL A 43 35.91 -4.13 -6.12
CA VAL A 43 35.72 -5.18 -7.13
C VAL A 43 34.24 -5.59 -7.13
N TYR A 44 33.59 -5.55 -8.29
CA TYR A 44 32.15 -5.74 -8.43
C TYR A 44 31.83 -6.84 -9.45
N LEU A 45 30.69 -7.51 -9.29
CA LEU A 45 30.19 -8.49 -10.24
C LEU A 45 29.88 -7.80 -11.58
N ASP A 46 30.50 -8.25 -12.67
CA ASP A 46 30.28 -7.67 -14.00
C ASP A 46 29.00 -8.24 -14.62
N GLU A 47 27.86 -7.66 -14.26
CA GLU A 47 26.53 -8.16 -14.64
C GLU A 47 26.31 -8.24 -16.16
N ASN A 48 27.03 -7.41 -16.94
CA ASN A 48 26.96 -7.43 -18.41
C ASN A 48 27.62 -8.68 -19.02
N LYS A 49 28.49 -9.36 -18.27
CA LYS A 49 29.19 -10.58 -18.69
C LYS A 49 28.62 -11.85 -18.06
N VAL A 50 27.65 -11.73 -17.15
CA VAL A 50 26.96 -12.88 -16.56
C VAL A 50 25.99 -13.46 -17.58
N GLU A 51 26.02 -14.77 -17.77
CA GLU A 51 25.07 -15.43 -18.69
C GLU A 51 23.62 -15.20 -18.26
N PHE A 52 22.69 -15.14 -19.23
CA PHE A 52 21.28 -14.91 -18.94
C PHE A 52 20.66 -15.98 -18.01
N SER A 53 21.07 -17.24 -18.17
CA SER A 53 20.68 -18.35 -17.28
C SER A 53 21.10 -18.11 -15.83
N GLU A 54 22.29 -17.56 -15.62
CA GLU A 54 22.85 -17.24 -14.30
C GLU A 54 22.31 -15.93 -13.74
N SER A 55 21.96 -14.98 -14.59
CA SER A 55 21.37 -13.69 -14.20
C SER A 55 19.96 -13.85 -13.64
N ILE A 56 19.25 -14.90 -14.06
CA ILE A 56 17.96 -15.35 -13.51
C ILE A 56 18.14 -16.10 -12.17
N SER A 57 19.33 -16.61 -11.86
CA SER A 57 19.55 -17.27 -10.57
C SER A 57 19.44 -16.27 -9.43
N MET A 58 18.74 -16.66 -8.35
CA MET A 58 18.61 -15.81 -7.16
C MET A 58 19.95 -15.63 -6.43
N ASN A 59 20.92 -16.52 -6.62
CA ASN A 59 22.19 -16.50 -5.89
C ASN A 59 23.30 -15.78 -6.67
N ARG A 60 23.37 -14.46 -6.52
CA ARG A 60 24.52 -13.69 -7.02
C ARG A 60 25.73 -13.70 -6.08
N GLY A 61 25.60 -14.25 -4.87
CA GLY A 61 26.70 -14.40 -3.93
C GLY A 61 27.20 -13.05 -3.42
N ALA A 62 28.50 -12.79 -3.55
CA ALA A 62 29.13 -11.51 -3.25
C ALA A 62 29.08 -10.62 -4.51
N GLN A 63 28.21 -9.61 -4.53
CA GLN A 63 28.08 -8.69 -5.65
C GLN A 63 29.19 -7.63 -5.64
N TRP A 64 29.65 -7.24 -4.45
CA TRP A 64 30.63 -6.16 -4.32
C TRP A 64 31.56 -6.38 -3.12
N VAL A 65 32.86 -6.24 -3.35
CA VAL A 65 33.87 -6.20 -2.30
C VAL A 65 34.67 -4.90 -2.40
N TYR A 66 34.85 -4.20 -1.28
CA TYR A 66 35.63 -2.96 -1.26
C TYR A 66 36.32 -2.74 0.09
N GLU A 67 37.35 -1.89 0.11
CA GLU A 67 37.95 -1.37 1.34
C GLU A 67 37.59 0.10 1.48
N ASP A 68 37.03 0.48 2.63
CA ASP A 68 36.74 1.88 2.95
C ASP A 68 37.98 2.64 3.44
N LYS A 69 37.91 3.96 3.51
CA LYS A 69 38.99 4.82 4.03
C LYS A 69 39.42 4.49 5.46
N ASP A 70 38.54 3.85 6.24
CA ASP A 70 38.80 3.44 7.61
C ASP A 70 39.46 2.06 7.67
N GLY A 71 39.86 1.49 6.51
CA GLY A 71 40.55 0.22 6.41
C GLY A 71 39.65 -0.98 6.68
N ASN A 72 38.32 -0.84 6.61
CA ASN A 72 37.41 -1.98 6.71
C ASN A 72 37.12 -2.54 5.31
N ILE A 73 37.26 -3.85 5.17
CA ILE A 73 36.84 -4.56 3.97
C ILE A 73 35.40 -5.00 4.15
N GLN A 74 34.56 -4.69 3.17
CA GLN A 74 33.14 -5.04 3.13
C GLN A 74 32.88 -5.99 1.97
N VAL A 75 32.03 -6.98 2.20
CA VAL A 75 31.49 -7.91 1.20
C VAL A 75 29.98 -7.76 1.23
N LEU A 76 29.42 -7.27 0.13
CA LEU A 76 27.99 -7.06 -0.06
C LEU A 76 27.43 -8.11 -1.01
N SER A 77 26.24 -8.60 -0.73
CA SER A 77 25.49 -9.39 -1.68
C SER A 77 24.61 -8.54 -2.58
N ASP A 78 24.03 -9.20 -3.58
CA ASP A 78 22.89 -8.65 -4.28
C ASP A 78 21.64 -8.57 -3.39
N LYS A 79 20.63 -7.87 -3.89
CA LYS A 79 19.32 -7.73 -3.28
C LYS A 79 18.57 -9.04 -3.41
N PHE A 80 17.95 -9.52 -2.33
CA PHE A 80 17.20 -10.79 -2.33
C PHE A 80 15.69 -10.61 -2.34
N LEU A 81 15.21 -9.37 -2.16
CA LEU A 81 13.81 -9.03 -2.10
C LEU A 81 13.60 -7.55 -2.48
N ASP A 82 12.43 -7.22 -3.03
CA ASP A 82 11.89 -5.87 -3.07
C ASP A 82 10.71 -5.79 -2.09
N ILE A 83 10.89 -5.03 -1.00
CA ILE A 83 9.89 -4.97 0.08
C ILE A 83 8.64 -4.25 -0.41
N THR A 84 8.80 -3.19 -1.20
CA THR A 84 7.69 -2.39 -1.73
C THR A 84 6.82 -3.21 -2.65
N ASP A 85 7.41 -3.96 -3.59
CA ASP A 85 6.67 -4.84 -4.48
C ASP A 85 5.94 -5.92 -3.68
N LEU A 86 6.64 -6.58 -2.75
CA LEU A 86 6.05 -7.64 -1.93
C LEU A 86 4.88 -7.12 -1.08
N ALA A 87 5.04 -5.97 -0.44
CA ALA A 87 4.03 -5.36 0.43
C ALA A 87 2.81 -4.88 -0.37
N SER A 88 3.04 -4.22 -1.50
CA SER A 88 1.98 -3.76 -2.38
C SER A 88 1.21 -4.92 -3.01
N ASP A 89 1.91 -5.86 -3.67
CA ASP A 89 1.29 -6.90 -4.49
C ASP A 89 0.52 -7.94 -3.67
N LEU A 90 1.04 -8.28 -2.49
CA LEU A 90 0.45 -9.34 -1.67
C LEU A 90 -0.47 -8.80 -0.58
N TYR A 91 -0.13 -7.65 -0.01
CA TYR A 91 -0.80 -7.14 1.19
C TYR A 91 -1.58 -5.86 0.95
N ASP A 92 -1.49 -5.25 -0.24
CA ASP A 92 -2.07 -3.92 -0.51
C ASP A 92 -1.63 -2.97 0.62
N PHE A 93 -0.35 -3.06 0.97
CA PHE A 93 0.30 -2.34 2.04
C PHE A 93 1.37 -1.44 1.46
N ASP A 94 1.27 -0.15 1.76
CA ASP A 94 2.20 0.85 1.30
C ASP A 94 3.08 1.33 2.45
N PHE A 95 4.40 1.19 2.29
CA PHE A 95 5.35 1.70 3.26
C PHE A 95 5.59 3.19 3.01
N LYS A 96 5.21 4.04 3.97
CA LYS A 96 5.64 5.45 3.96
C LYS A 96 7.16 5.59 4.08
N ASP A 97 7.77 4.66 4.80
CA ASP A 97 9.21 4.57 5.02
C ASP A 97 9.54 3.09 5.26
N THR A 98 10.35 2.49 4.40
CA THR A 98 10.79 1.09 4.52
C THR A 98 11.93 0.92 5.52
N ASP A 99 12.63 2.00 5.90
CA ASP A 99 13.73 1.96 6.87
C ASP A 99 13.24 1.65 8.28
N VAL A 100 11.93 1.71 8.53
CA VAL A 100 11.32 1.17 9.75
C VAL A 100 11.66 -0.31 9.97
N LEU A 101 11.97 -1.05 8.90
CA LEU A 101 12.36 -2.44 8.96
C LEU A 101 13.86 -2.64 9.21
N LEU A 102 14.69 -1.59 9.22
CA LEU A 102 16.08 -1.69 9.69
C LEU A 102 16.14 -1.99 11.19
N ASP A 103 15.16 -1.51 11.96
CA ASP A 103 15.04 -1.83 13.37
C ASP A 103 14.19 -3.08 13.58
N ARG A 104 14.87 -4.19 13.88
CA ARG A 104 14.24 -5.46 14.21
C ARG A 104 13.19 -5.37 15.30
N LYS A 105 13.34 -4.47 16.28
CA LYS A 105 12.35 -4.31 17.37
C LYS A 105 10.99 -3.86 16.82
N LYS A 106 10.97 -3.23 15.64
CA LYS A 106 9.75 -2.81 14.96
C LYS A 106 9.10 -3.93 14.15
N TRP A 107 9.79 -5.03 13.85
CA TRP A 107 9.23 -6.12 13.03
C TRP A 107 7.97 -6.73 13.63
N GLU A 108 7.93 -6.89 14.96
CA GLU A 108 6.77 -7.45 15.66
C GLU A 108 5.49 -6.63 15.40
N LYS A 109 5.62 -5.31 15.21
CA LYS A 109 4.50 -4.43 14.87
C LYS A 109 3.88 -4.79 13.52
N TYR A 110 4.68 -5.25 12.56
CA TYR A 110 4.27 -5.57 11.19
C TYR A 110 4.00 -7.06 10.98
N LYS A 111 4.21 -7.90 11.99
CA LYS A 111 4.03 -9.36 11.88
C LYS A 111 2.59 -9.76 11.56
N LYS A 112 1.61 -8.93 11.90
CA LYS A 112 0.19 -9.16 11.59
C LYS A 112 -0.17 -8.70 10.17
N GLU A 113 0.39 -7.58 9.74
CA GLU A 113 0.12 -6.93 8.46
C GLU A 113 0.89 -7.59 7.31
N LEU A 114 2.14 -7.98 7.57
CA LEU A 114 3.11 -8.50 6.61
C LEU A 114 3.78 -9.79 7.12
N PRO A 115 2.99 -10.82 7.52
CA PRO A 115 3.50 -12.02 8.19
C PRO A 115 4.59 -12.77 7.41
N ARG A 116 4.48 -12.84 6.07
CA ARG A 116 5.51 -13.50 5.25
C ARG A 116 6.81 -12.72 5.23
N LEU A 117 6.74 -11.41 4.97
CA LEU A 117 7.92 -10.55 4.93
C LEU A 117 8.71 -10.68 6.23
N ILE A 118 8.02 -10.54 7.37
CA ILE A 118 8.65 -10.63 8.68
C ILE A 118 9.21 -12.03 8.93
N THR A 119 8.48 -13.10 8.58
CA THR A 119 8.98 -14.47 8.74
C THR A 119 10.21 -14.75 7.88
N GLU A 120 10.25 -14.25 6.64
CA GLU A 120 11.40 -14.41 5.76
C GLU A 120 12.64 -13.65 6.29
N LEU A 121 12.45 -12.41 6.78
CA LEU A 121 13.52 -11.65 7.42
C LEU A 121 14.03 -12.35 8.70
N GLU A 122 13.14 -12.86 9.55
CA GLU A 122 13.49 -13.64 10.75
C GLU A 122 14.24 -14.95 10.43
N ALA A 123 13.80 -15.69 9.40
CA ALA A 123 14.47 -16.90 8.95
C ALA A 123 15.88 -16.59 8.44
N THR A 124 16.00 -15.54 7.65
CA THR A 124 17.25 -15.08 7.09
C THR A 124 18.23 -14.64 8.19
N GLU A 125 17.75 -13.95 9.22
CA GLU A 125 18.59 -13.53 10.35
C GLU A 125 19.11 -14.74 11.16
N ARG A 126 18.25 -15.75 11.37
CA ARG A 126 18.66 -17.00 12.03
C ARG A 126 19.76 -17.71 11.25
N ILE A 127 19.64 -17.80 9.92
CA ILE A 127 20.67 -18.41 9.07
C ILE A 127 21.99 -17.62 9.20
N ALA A 128 21.95 -16.28 9.11
CA ALA A 128 23.14 -15.44 9.25
C ALA A 128 23.83 -15.66 10.61
N ASN A 129 23.07 -15.71 11.71
CA ASN A 129 23.59 -15.95 13.06
C ASN A 129 24.19 -17.35 13.24
N GLU A 130 23.66 -18.37 12.56
CA GLU A 130 24.29 -19.70 12.55
C GLU A 130 25.63 -19.69 11.79
N LEU A 131 25.66 -19.06 10.62
CA LEU A 131 26.88 -18.97 9.81
C LEU A 131 27.97 -18.15 10.50
N ASN A 132 27.60 -17.04 11.15
CA ASN A 132 28.53 -16.23 11.93
C ASN A 132 29.21 -17.04 13.03
N ARG A 133 28.45 -17.84 13.78
CA ARG A 133 28.99 -18.73 14.82
C ARG A 133 29.89 -19.82 14.24
N LYS A 134 29.51 -20.40 13.10
CA LYS A 134 30.23 -21.52 12.47
C LYS A 134 31.51 -21.09 11.76
N HIS A 135 31.49 -19.94 11.11
CA HIS A 135 32.55 -19.50 10.22
C HIS A 135 33.34 -18.31 10.76
N GLY A 136 33.00 -17.75 11.93
CA GLY A 136 33.69 -16.59 12.49
C GLY A 136 33.56 -15.36 11.60
N THR A 137 32.35 -15.11 11.10
CA THR A 137 31.97 -13.97 10.26
C THR A 137 30.95 -13.09 10.98
N ASN A 138 30.56 -11.97 10.36
CA ASN A 138 29.59 -11.01 10.89
C ASN A 138 28.55 -10.60 9.83
N ILE A 139 27.98 -11.59 9.13
CA ILE A 139 26.90 -11.39 8.18
C ILE A 139 25.72 -10.74 8.90
N THR A 140 25.24 -9.64 8.34
CA THR A 140 24.10 -8.86 8.78
C THR A 140 23.16 -8.66 7.59
N ILE A 141 21.88 -8.43 7.89
CA ILE A 141 20.87 -8.08 6.89
C ILE A 141 20.71 -6.58 6.95
N TRP A 142 20.82 -5.93 5.80
CA TRP A 142 20.30 -4.58 5.63
C TRP A 142 18.86 -4.73 5.12
N SER A 143 17.87 -4.43 5.95
CA SER A 143 16.44 -4.73 5.72
C SER A 143 15.59 -3.53 5.29
N GLY A 144 16.20 -2.51 4.69
CA GLY A 144 15.46 -1.39 4.07
C GLY A 144 14.74 -1.83 2.79
N GLU A 145 14.36 -0.89 1.92
CA GLU A 145 13.53 -1.13 0.71
C GLU A 145 13.95 -2.37 -0.11
N LYS A 146 15.25 -2.54 -0.32
CA LYS A 146 15.82 -3.63 -1.12
C LYS A 146 16.85 -4.41 -0.30
N PRO A 147 16.40 -5.41 0.49
CA PRO A 147 17.26 -6.08 1.42
C PRO A 147 18.42 -6.81 0.77
N TYR A 148 19.59 -6.71 1.39
CA TYR A 148 20.80 -7.42 1.00
C TYR A 148 21.61 -7.85 2.24
N PHE A 149 22.59 -8.72 2.02
CA PHE A 149 23.51 -9.17 3.05
C PHE A 149 24.80 -8.38 3.01
N ARG A 150 25.33 -8.08 4.20
CA ARG A 150 26.61 -7.42 4.37
C ARG A 150 27.44 -8.15 5.41
N THR A 151 28.73 -8.29 5.14
CA THR A 151 29.72 -8.75 6.11
C THR A 151 31.02 -7.99 5.89
N GLY A 152 31.92 -7.97 6.86
CA GLY A 152 33.20 -7.28 6.71
C GLY A 152 34.12 -7.46 7.89
N PHE A 153 35.34 -6.96 7.77
CA PHE A 153 36.34 -7.04 8.83
C PHE A 153 37.29 -5.84 8.75
N ASN A 154 37.87 -5.49 9.89
CA ASN A 154 38.89 -4.45 9.96
C ASN A 154 40.21 -5.03 9.44
N ALA A 155 40.76 -4.44 8.38
CA ALA A 155 41.93 -4.92 7.69
C ALA A 155 43.22 -4.15 8.04
N LYS A 156 43.16 -3.23 9.02
CA LYS A 156 44.33 -2.46 9.47
C LYS A 156 45.41 -3.39 10.02
N GLY A 157 46.64 -3.20 9.54
CA GLY A 157 47.80 -3.99 9.97
C GLY A 157 47.86 -5.41 9.40
N MET A 158 46.90 -5.83 8.57
CA MET A 158 46.94 -7.13 7.90
C MET A 158 47.80 -7.07 6.63
N SER A 159 48.52 -8.15 6.34
CA SER A 159 49.19 -8.32 5.05
C SER A 159 48.18 -8.54 3.91
N GLU A 160 48.61 -8.36 2.67
CA GLU A 160 47.78 -8.65 1.49
C GLU A 160 47.28 -10.11 1.48
N GLU A 161 48.12 -11.06 1.85
CA GLU A 161 47.77 -12.49 1.95
C GLU A 161 46.71 -12.75 3.03
N GLU A 162 46.82 -12.08 4.17
CA GLU A 162 45.84 -12.19 5.24
C GLU A 162 44.50 -11.59 4.83
N LYS A 163 44.52 -10.42 4.17
CA LYS A 163 43.31 -9.79 3.61
C LYS A 163 42.63 -10.71 2.60
N LEU A 164 43.38 -11.31 1.65
CA LEU A 164 42.83 -12.25 0.66
C LEU A 164 42.20 -13.48 1.32
N ARG A 165 42.85 -14.05 2.33
CA ARG A 165 42.32 -15.20 3.06
C ARG A 165 40.99 -14.87 3.76
N GLU A 166 40.90 -13.73 4.43
CA GLU A 166 39.67 -13.29 5.09
C GLU A 166 38.58 -12.92 4.07
N ILE A 167 38.90 -12.24 2.97
CA ILE A 167 37.94 -12.01 1.86
C ILE A 167 37.35 -13.34 1.40
N GLY A 168 38.20 -14.34 1.13
CA GLY A 168 37.75 -15.65 0.66
C GLY A 168 36.83 -16.37 1.65
N LYS A 169 37.10 -16.25 2.95
CA LYS A 169 36.25 -16.78 4.03
C LYS A 169 34.88 -16.09 4.06
N HIS A 170 34.84 -14.76 4.01
CA HIS A 170 33.59 -13.99 4.03
C HIS A 170 32.74 -14.23 2.77
N VAL A 171 33.36 -14.31 1.59
CA VAL A 171 32.67 -14.59 0.31
C VAL A 171 32.07 -16.01 0.32
N LYS A 172 32.81 -17.02 0.81
CA LYS A 172 32.29 -18.39 0.93
C LYS A 172 31.10 -18.46 1.90
N ALA A 173 31.17 -17.75 3.03
CA ALA A 173 30.06 -17.67 3.98
C ALA A 173 28.83 -17.01 3.33
N MET A 174 29.03 -15.96 2.53
CA MET A 174 27.97 -15.30 1.76
C MET A 174 27.29 -16.25 0.75
N LEU A 175 28.05 -17.06 0.02
CA LEU A 175 27.49 -18.05 -0.89
C LEU A 175 26.65 -19.11 -0.16
N ILE A 176 27.09 -19.56 1.02
CA ILE A 176 26.34 -20.51 1.84
C ILE A 176 25.06 -19.85 2.38
N MET A 177 25.12 -18.58 2.76
CA MET A 177 23.99 -17.78 3.22
C MET A 177 22.87 -17.78 2.18
N TRP A 178 23.20 -17.41 0.93
CA TRP A 178 22.25 -17.45 -0.17
C TRP A 178 21.68 -18.85 -0.41
N LYS A 179 22.53 -19.88 -0.51
CA LYS A 179 22.05 -21.26 -0.75
C LYS A 179 21.04 -21.71 0.31
N ARG A 180 21.26 -21.35 1.57
CA ARG A 180 20.35 -21.70 2.67
C ARG A 180 19.07 -20.87 2.65
N ARG A 181 19.16 -19.58 2.36
CA ARG A 181 17.99 -18.71 2.20
C ARG A 181 17.12 -19.17 1.03
N ASP A 182 17.72 -19.44 -0.13
CA ASP A 182 16.99 -19.91 -1.31
C ASP A 182 16.33 -21.25 -1.05
N LYS A 183 17.03 -22.18 -0.39
CA LYS A 183 16.43 -23.44 0.07
C LYS A 183 15.21 -23.19 0.96
N TRP A 184 15.33 -22.28 1.93
CA TRP A 184 14.22 -21.93 2.83
C TRP A 184 13.04 -21.34 2.04
N VAL A 185 13.29 -20.44 1.10
CA VAL A 185 12.25 -19.81 0.26
C VAL A 185 11.49 -20.85 -0.55
N VAL A 186 12.18 -21.82 -1.17
CA VAL A 186 11.51 -22.84 -1.99
C VAL A 186 10.85 -23.96 -1.18
N THR A 187 11.19 -24.12 0.10
CA THR A 187 10.56 -25.12 0.98
C THR A 187 9.52 -24.47 1.91
N GLU A 188 9.98 -23.85 2.99
CA GLU A 188 9.12 -23.29 4.05
C GLU A 188 8.39 -22.04 3.55
N GLY A 189 9.12 -21.17 2.84
CA GLY A 189 8.55 -19.95 2.24
C GLY A 189 7.46 -20.27 1.21
N ALA A 190 7.62 -21.32 0.41
CA ALA A 190 6.65 -21.73 -0.61
C ALA A 190 5.34 -22.26 -0.02
N GLU A 191 5.38 -22.96 1.11
CA GLU A 191 4.17 -23.40 1.82
C GLU A 191 3.39 -22.20 2.38
N MET A 192 4.12 -21.23 2.94
CA MET A 192 3.52 -19.95 3.37
C MET A 192 2.90 -19.22 2.17
N TYR A 193 3.61 -19.15 1.04
CA TYR A 193 3.13 -18.55 -0.20
C TYR A 193 1.80 -19.15 -0.64
N LYS A 194 1.71 -20.48 -0.71
CA LYS A 194 0.48 -21.18 -1.11
C LYS A 194 -0.69 -20.89 -0.18
N LYS A 195 -0.46 -20.83 1.13
CA LYS A 195 -1.51 -20.55 2.13
C LYS A 195 -2.01 -19.11 2.04
N GLU A 196 -1.11 -18.16 1.89
CA GLU A 196 -1.45 -16.74 1.77
C GLU A 196 -2.08 -16.42 0.42
N GLU A 197 -1.55 -16.96 -0.67
CA GLU A 197 -2.12 -16.80 -2.01
C GLU A 197 -3.52 -17.40 -2.10
N ARG A 198 -3.75 -18.59 -1.50
CA ARG A 198 -5.09 -19.16 -1.40
C ARG A 198 -6.02 -18.23 -0.62
N SER A 199 -5.54 -17.59 0.45
CA SER A 199 -6.33 -16.64 1.25
C SER A 199 -6.61 -15.33 0.50
N ARG A 200 -5.64 -14.83 -0.27
CA ARG A 200 -5.75 -13.65 -1.14
C ARG A 200 -6.73 -13.90 -2.28
N MET A 201 -6.58 -14.99 -3.03
CA MET A 201 -7.48 -15.35 -4.14
C MET A 201 -8.91 -15.53 -3.65
N ASN A 202 -9.05 -16.14 -2.47
CA ASN A 202 -10.32 -16.25 -1.76
C ASN A 202 -10.97 -14.89 -1.42
N MET A 203 -10.16 -13.91 -1.05
CA MET A 203 -10.60 -12.55 -0.78
C MET A 203 -10.96 -11.82 -2.09
N VAL A 204 -10.14 -11.97 -3.14
CA VAL A 204 -10.40 -11.41 -4.48
C VAL A 204 -11.74 -11.89 -5.02
N LYS A 205 -11.99 -13.22 -4.99
CA LYS A 205 -13.28 -13.82 -5.37
C LYS A 205 -14.44 -13.27 -4.55
N PHE A 206 -14.23 -13.04 -3.25
CA PHE A 206 -15.25 -12.44 -2.39
C PHE A 206 -15.55 -10.99 -2.78
N ARG A 207 -14.52 -10.16 -3.05
CA ARG A 207 -14.71 -8.78 -3.54
C ARG A 207 -15.41 -8.76 -4.90
N GLU A 208 -15.04 -9.64 -5.82
CA GLU A 208 -15.70 -9.77 -7.14
C GLU A 208 -17.17 -10.15 -6.99
N ALA A 209 -17.49 -11.07 -6.07
CA ALA A 209 -18.88 -11.41 -5.76
C ALA A 209 -19.64 -10.20 -5.16
N VAL A 210 -19.00 -9.41 -4.28
CA VAL A 210 -19.59 -8.17 -3.77
C VAL A 210 -19.83 -7.16 -4.90
N ILE A 211 -18.84 -6.91 -5.74
CA ILE A 211 -18.94 -6.02 -6.92
C ILE A 211 -20.10 -6.44 -7.81
N SER A 212 -20.17 -7.72 -8.19
CA SER A 212 -21.25 -8.26 -9.03
C SER A 212 -22.63 -8.04 -8.40
N ARG A 213 -22.80 -8.30 -7.10
CA ARG A 213 -24.08 -8.05 -6.41
C ARG A 213 -24.46 -6.58 -6.37
N LEU A 214 -23.49 -5.70 -6.13
CA LEU A 214 -23.73 -4.26 -6.12
C LEU A 214 -24.09 -3.73 -7.52
N GLN A 215 -23.42 -4.23 -8.57
CA GLN A 215 -23.74 -3.95 -9.97
C GLN A 215 -25.17 -4.41 -10.30
N ASP A 216 -25.56 -5.61 -9.87
CA ASP A 216 -26.91 -6.14 -10.10
C ASP A 216 -28.00 -5.29 -9.43
N ILE A 217 -27.76 -4.84 -8.19
CA ILE A 217 -28.73 -4.07 -7.40
C ILE A 217 -28.84 -2.63 -7.91
N THR A 218 -27.70 -1.95 -8.08
CA THR A 218 -27.66 -0.50 -8.32
C THR A 218 -27.54 -0.12 -9.78
N LYS A 219 -27.29 -1.10 -10.66
CA LYS A 219 -27.02 -0.91 -12.09
C LYS A 219 -25.85 0.06 -12.36
N SER A 220 -24.94 0.19 -11.40
CA SER A 220 -23.76 1.05 -11.47
C SER A 220 -22.50 0.20 -11.54
N GLU A 221 -21.42 0.72 -12.12
CA GLU A 221 -20.12 0.04 -12.14
C GLU A 221 -19.40 0.21 -10.80
N TYR A 222 -18.61 -0.78 -10.41
CA TYR A 222 -17.83 -0.75 -9.16
C TYR A 222 -16.42 -1.25 -9.40
N THR A 223 -15.49 -0.63 -8.69
CA THR A 223 -14.08 -0.99 -8.70
C THR A 223 -13.57 -1.21 -7.27
N LYS A 224 -12.34 -1.71 -7.15
CA LYS A 224 -11.67 -1.82 -5.86
C LYS A 224 -11.35 -0.41 -5.36
N GLY A 225 -11.69 -0.10 -4.12
CA GLY A 225 -11.34 1.20 -3.54
C GLY A 225 -9.83 1.34 -3.32
N TYR A 226 -9.26 2.50 -3.65
CA TYR A 226 -7.85 2.79 -3.39
C TYR A 226 -7.61 3.03 -1.90
N LYS A 227 -6.59 2.37 -1.34
CA LYS A 227 -6.09 2.59 0.03
C LYS A 227 -5.21 3.84 0.17
N LYS A 228 -5.40 4.86 -0.66
CA LYS A 228 -4.61 6.09 -0.54
C LYS A 228 -5.09 6.88 0.69
N GLU A 229 -4.37 6.65 1.79
CA GLU A 229 -4.15 7.53 2.94
C GLU A 229 -5.28 7.77 3.96
N LEU A 230 -6.53 7.39 3.73
CA LEU A 230 -7.62 7.89 4.58
C LEU A 230 -8.22 6.97 5.66
N LEU A 231 -7.90 5.68 5.76
CA LEU A 231 -8.53 4.83 6.81
C LEU A 231 -7.64 3.71 7.35
N SER A 232 -6.86 4.00 8.40
CA SER A 232 -6.28 2.95 9.24
C SER A 232 -7.38 2.01 9.75
N GLY A 233 -7.27 0.71 9.49
CA GLY A 233 -8.22 -0.30 9.98
C GLY A 233 -9.26 -0.81 8.96
N VAL A 234 -9.21 -0.35 7.71
CA VAL A 234 -10.00 -0.94 6.60
C VAL A 234 -9.29 -2.16 6.02
N LEU A 235 -9.97 -3.31 6.06
CA LEU A 235 -9.51 -4.59 5.54
C LEU A 235 -9.70 -4.69 4.01
N TRP A 236 -10.82 -4.18 3.52
CA TRP A 236 -11.06 -4.01 2.09
C TRP A 236 -12.16 -2.99 1.84
N SER A 237 -12.20 -2.47 0.62
CA SER A 237 -13.32 -1.65 0.17
C SER A 237 -13.62 -1.79 -1.32
N VAL A 238 -14.85 -1.44 -1.67
CA VAL A 238 -15.39 -1.39 -3.04
C VAL A 238 -16.06 -0.03 -3.21
N VAL A 239 -15.79 0.65 -4.33
CA VAL A 239 -16.29 2.00 -4.62
C VAL A 239 -17.04 1.96 -5.94
N GLY A 240 -18.22 2.58 -5.99
CA GLY A 240 -18.99 2.77 -7.21
C GLY A 240 -18.37 3.86 -8.08
N TRP A 241 -18.22 3.59 -9.37
CA TRP A 241 -17.67 4.54 -10.34
C TRP A 241 -18.74 5.57 -10.72
N CYS A 242 -18.45 6.86 -10.52
CA CYS A 242 -19.41 7.93 -10.71
C CYS A 242 -19.26 8.69 -12.04
N GLU A 243 -18.18 8.46 -12.79
CA GLU A 243 -17.77 9.30 -13.92
C GLU A 243 -18.28 8.86 -15.30
N ASP A 244 -18.71 7.61 -15.47
CA ASP A 244 -19.21 7.17 -16.77
C ASP A 244 -20.57 7.81 -17.08
N LYS A 245 -20.56 8.66 -18.12
CA LYS A 245 -21.70 9.41 -18.67
C LYS A 245 -22.89 8.52 -19.09
N LYS A 246 -22.75 7.19 -19.04
CA LYS A 246 -23.85 6.24 -19.22
C LYS A 246 -24.67 6.12 -17.94
N GLY A 247 -25.43 7.18 -17.66
CA GLY A 247 -26.51 7.15 -16.68
C GLY A 247 -26.15 7.64 -15.28
N PHE A 248 -26.02 8.98 -15.13
CA PHE A 248 -26.26 9.64 -13.84
C PHE A 248 -27.63 9.28 -13.23
N ASN A 249 -28.56 8.81 -14.07
CA ASN A 249 -29.88 8.32 -13.69
C ASN A 249 -29.92 6.84 -13.25
N ALA A 250 -28.83 6.07 -13.41
CA ALA A 250 -28.74 4.72 -12.87
C ALA A 250 -28.84 4.77 -11.34
N ASN A 251 -29.59 3.85 -10.74
CA ASN A 251 -30.11 4.02 -9.39
C ASN A 251 -29.02 3.82 -8.32
N ARG A 252 -28.30 4.90 -7.96
CA ARG A 252 -27.17 4.88 -7.01
C ARG A 252 -27.61 4.72 -5.55
N GLY A 253 -28.04 3.51 -5.20
CA GLY A 253 -28.37 3.10 -3.84
C GLY A 253 -27.16 2.87 -2.93
N VAL A 254 -25.99 2.58 -3.50
CA VAL A 254 -24.74 2.32 -2.77
C VAL A 254 -23.59 2.97 -3.54
N TRP A 255 -22.75 3.73 -2.84
CA TRP A 255 -21.52 4.28 -3.42
C TRP A 255 -20.29 3.59 -2.85
N TYR A 256 -20.32 3.18 -1.58
CA TYR A 256 -19.13 2.69 -0.92
C TYR A 256 -19.44 1.55 0.04
N VAL A 257 -18.61 0.52 0.01
CA VAL A 257 -18.62 -0.60 0.96
C VAL A 257 -17.23 -0.77 1.53
N LYS A 258 -17.11 -0.87 2.85
CA LYS A 258 -15.85 -1.21 3.52
C LYS A 258 -16.05 -2.26 4.60
N GLU A 259 -15.06 -3.14 4.75
CA GLU A 259 -14.91 -4.00 5.93
C GLU A 259 -13.81 -3.46 6.83
N THR A 260 -14.06 -3.43 8.13
CA THR A 260 -13.10 -3.13 9.19
C THR A 260 -13.02 -4.31 10.17
N LYS A 261 -12.20 -4.20 11.21
CA LYS A 261 -12.19 -5.18 12.32
C LYS A 261 -13.52 -5.26 13.08
N GLU A 262 -14.34 -4.21 13.03
CA GLU A 262 -15.59 -4.11 13.79
C GLU A 262 -16.79 -4.65 13.00
N GLY A 263 -16.75 -4.58 11.67
CA GLY A 263 -17.84 -4.99 10.82
C GLY A 263 -17.74 -4.48 9.39
N ILE A 264 -18.84 -4.60 8.65
CA ILE A 264 -19.00 -4.03 7.32
C ILE A 264 -19.94 -2.84 7.39
N ALA A 265 -19.55 -1.75 6.75
CA ALA A 265 -20.36 -0.55 6.55
C ALA A 265 -20.60 -0.33 5.06
N ILE A 266 -21.84 0.04 4.73
CA ILE A 266 -22.34 0.31 3.38
C ILE A 266 -22.93 1.70 3.38
N PHE A 267 -22.51 2.51 2.43
CA PHE A 267 -22.88 3.92 2.33
C PHE A 267 -23.63 4.12 1.02
N SER A 268 -24.73 4.86 1.08
CA SER A 268 -25.40 5.38 -0.11
C SER A 268 -24.50 6.37 -0.83
N ASP A 269 -24.91 6.76 -2.05
CA ASP A 269 -24.30 7.91 -2.71
C ASP A 269 -24.47 9.18 -1.86
N ASN A 270 -23.57 10.14 -2.12
CA ASN A 270 -23.60 11.43 -1.47
C ASN A 270 -24.80 12.22 -2.01
N PHE A 271 -25.69 12.63 -1.11
CA PHE A 271 -26.81 13.50 -1.43
C PHE A 271 -26.34 14.95 -1.71
N GLU A 272 -25.05 15.21 -1.93
CA GLU A 272 -24.53 16.49 -2.44
C GLU A 272 -25.16 16.95 -3.78
N THR A 273 -25.81 16.04 -4.50
CA THR A 273 -26.64 16.40 -5.68
C THR A 273 -28.05 16.89 -5.34
N ILE A 274 -28.40 17.00 -4.06
CA ILE A 274 -29.77 17.14 -3.58
C ILE A 274 -29.93 18.41 -2.71
N ASN A 275 -30.89 19.27 -3.10
CA ASN A 275 -31.14 20.61 -2.54
C ASN A 275 -31.53 20.57 -1.06
N ALA A 276 -30.85 21.40 -0.26
CA ALA A 276 -31.31 21.84 1.05
C ALA A 276 -32.57 22.72 0.97
N SER A 277 -33.27 22.83 2.10
CA SER A 277 -34.54 23.56 2.22
C SER A 277 -34.36 25.08 2.15
N ASN A 278 -33.18 25.57 2.57
CA ASN A 278 -32.71 26.94 2.40
C ASN A 278 -31.18 27.01 2.62
N GLU A 279 -30.63 28.20 2.41
CA GLU A 279 -29.21 28.49 2.20
C GLU A 279 -28.27 28.25 3.41
N LEU A 280 -28.72 28.40 4.65
CA LEU A 280 -27.87 28.21 5.85
C LEU A 280 -27.64 26.71 6.16
N GLU A 281 -28.64 25.91 5.82
CA GLU A 281 -28.70 24.46 5.99
C GLU A 281 -27.78 23.75 4.98
N TYR A 282 -27.73 24.25 3.74
CA TYR A 282 -26.77 23.80 2.71
C TYR A 282 -25.31 24.15 3.05
N ASN A 283 -25.06 25.32 3.64
CA ASN A 283 -23.70 25.81 3.86
C ASN A 283 -22.98 25.21 5.07
N SER A 284 -23.72 24.77 6.09
CA SER A 284 -23.15 23.94 7.17
C SER A 284 -22.71 22.57 6.66
N ILE A 285 -23.40 22.04 5.64
CA ILE A 285 -23.08 20.78 4.97
C ILE A 285 -21.84 20.94 4.07
N LYS A 286 -21.67 22.09 3.41
CA LYS A 286 -20.53 22.42 2.54
C LYS A 286 -19.21 22.71 3.28
N LEU A 287 -19.24 23.16 4.55
CA LEU A 287 -18.04 23.50 5.33
C LEU A 287 -17.45 22.33 6.16
N MET A 288 -18.20 21.24 6.40
CA MET A 288 -17.75 20.07 7.18
C MET A 288 -17.46 18.82 6.34
N GLY A 289 -17.83 18.80 5.06
CA GLY A 289 -17.55 17.73 4.11
C GLY A 289 -16.10 17.72 3.62
N GLY A 290 -15.15 17.52 4.53
CA GLY A 290 -13.73 17.39 4.22
C GLY A 290 -13.46 16.36 3.11
N VAL A 291 -12.76 16.85 2.09
CA VAL A 291 -11.87 16.13 1.16
C VAL A 291 -12.41 14.79 0.65
N THR A 292 -13.04 14.81 -0.52
CA THR A 292 -13.09 13.63 -1.39
C THR A 292 -11.69 13.40 -1.97
N ALA A 293 -11.16 12.20 -1.78
CA ALA A 293 -9.91 11.74 -2.36
C ALA A 293 -9.93 11.91 -3.89
N GLY A 294 -9.00 12.71 -4.38
CA GLY A 294 -8.90 13.14 -5.77
C GLY A 294 -8.33 14.53 -5.82
N ASP A 295 -7.08 14.65 -5.39
CA ASP A 295 -6.29 15.87 -5.46
C ASP A 295 -6.20 16.31 -6.93
N TYR A 296 -7.13 17.20 -7.30
CA TYR A 296 -7.14 17.96 -8.53
C TYR A 296 -6.68 19.39 -8.19
N GLU A 297 -5.52 19.49 -7.51
CA GLU A 297 -4.73 20.72 -7.38
C GLU A 297 -4.54 21.46 -8.73
N ALA A 298 -4.78 20.79 -9.87
CA ALA A 298 -4.75 21.39 -11.19
C ALA A 298 -6.04 22.13 -11.65
N ARG A 299 -7.20 22.01 -10.98
CA ARG A 299 -8.46 22.65 -11.42
C ARG A 299 -8.97 23.79 -10.53
N LEU A 300 -8.34 23.99 -9.37
CA LEU A 300 -8.73 25.04 -8.42
C LEU A 300 -8.11 26.41 -8.76
N ASN A 301 -7.36 26.60 -9.84
CA ASN A 301 -6.88 27.95 -10.19
C ASN A 301 -7.80 28.76 -11.12
N SER A 302 -8.82 28.15 -11.76
CA SER A 302 -9.73 28.92 -12.63
C SER A 302 -11.12 29.19 -12.03
N ALA A 303 -11.51 28.51 -10.95
CA ALA A 303 -12.83 28.67 -10.33
C ALA A 303 -12.87 29.68 -9.14
N PHE A 304 -11.72 30.23 -8.73
CA PHE A 304 -11.56 30.97 -7.47
C PHE A 304 -11.61 32.50 -7.57
N GLN A 305 -12.30 33.05 -8.57
CA GLN A 305 -12.54 34.50 -8.65
C GLN A 305 -13.79 34.98 -7.88
N TYR A 306 -14.49 34.13 -7.12
CA TYR A 306 -15.78 34.47 -6.49
C TYR A 306 -15.85 34.37 -4.94
N TYR A 307 -14.72 34.40 -4.23
CA TYR A 307 -14.71 34.39 -2.75
C TYR A 307 -14.17 35.72 -2.21
N SER A 308 -14.99 36.48 -1.47
CA SER A 308 -14.60 37.81 -0.95
C SER A 308 -14.43 37.92 0.56
N ASP A 309 -14.78 36.90 1.36
CA ASP A 309 -14.74 37.00 2.83
C ASP A 309 -14.04 35.79 3.49
N VAL A 310 -13.25 36.09 4.52
CA VAL A 310 -12.40 35.16 5.27
C VAL A 310 -12.74 35.29 6.76
N ASP A 311 -12.90 34.18 7.47
CA ASP A 311 -13.20 34.22 8.91
C ASP A 311 -11.98 34.59 9.77
N GLU A 312 -12.21 34.76 11.08
CA GLU A 312 -11.21 35.14 12.09
C GLU A 312 -10.02 34.17 12.19
N ARG A 313 -10.14 32.96 11.61
CA ARG A 313 -9.12 31.91 11.58
C ARG A 313 -8.44 31.80 10.23
N GLY A 314 -8.78 32.66 9.27
CA GLY A 314 -8.20 32.68 7.92
C GLY A 314 -8.88 31.72 6.94
N TRP A 315 -10.09 31.23 7.25
CA TRP A 315 -10.78 30.25 6.41
C TRP A 315 -11.76 30.96 5.46
N LYS A 316 -11.72 30.61 4.17
CA LYS A 316 -12.60 31.20 3.16
C LYS A 316 -14.01 30.64 3.31
N ILE A 317 -15.00 31.51 3.52
CA ILE A 317 -16.40 31.10 3.72
C ILE A 317 -17.08 31.02 2.35
N ALA A 318 -17.68 29.88 2.02
CA ALA A 318 -18.49 29.74 0.81
C ALA A 318 -19.86 30.41 1.01
N ARG A 319 -20.27 31.27 0.06
CA ARG A 319 -21.60 31.87 0.07
C ARG A 319 -22.68 30.84 -0.30
N PRO A 320 -23.90 31.00 0.23
CA PRO A 320 -24.99 30.06 -0.03
C PRO A 320 -25.50 30.12 -1.49
N ILE A 321 -26.18 29.06 -1.94
CA ILE A 321 -26.76 28.97 -3.29
C ILE A 321 -28.20 29.47 -3.27
N THR A 322 -28.50 30.50 -4.07
CA THR A 322 -29.83 31.09 -4.09
C THR A 322 -30.83 30.20 -4.82
N LYS A 323 -32.12 30.40 -4.53
CA LYS A 323 -33.23 29.70 -5.21
C LYS A 323 -33.21 29.90 -6.75
N GLN A 324 -32.64 31.02 -7.21
CA GLN A 324 -32.49 31.34 -8.63
C GLN A 324 -31.39 30.50 -9.30
N ASP A 325 -30.28 30.25 -8.60
CA ASP A 325 -29.18 29.40 -9.08
C ASP A 325 -29.62 27.94 -9.20
N ALA A 326 -30.37 27.42 -8.24
CA ALA A 326 -30.95 26.06 -8.29
C ALA A 326 -31.87 25.87 -9.53
N THR A 327 -32.60 26.93 -9.91
CA THR A 327 -33.49 26.95 -11.07
C THR A 327 -32.71 27.01 -12.38
N LYS A 328 -31.59 27.77 -12.44
CA LYS A 328 -30.68 27.88 -13.59
C LYS A 328 -29.99 26.55 -13.94
N TYR A 329 -29.75 25.67 -12.96
CA TYR A 329 -29.20 24.33 -13.16
C TYR A 329 -30.27 23.23 -13.37
N GLY A 330 -31.56 23.59 -13.49
CA GLY A 330 -32.64 22.65 -13.79
C GLY A 330 -32.97 21.64 -12.68
N ARG A 331 -32.61 21.92 -11.41
CA ARG A 331 -32.77 20.97 -10.30
C ARG A 331 -34.01 21.33 -9.46
N LYS A 332 -35.08 20.53 -9.60
CA LYS A 332 -36.44 20.82 -9.08
C LYS A 332 -36.79 20.24 -7.69
N ALA A 333 -35.98 19.37 -7.09
CA ALA A 333 -36.37 18.61 -5.90
C ALA A 333 -35.57 19.02 -4.64
N THR A 334 -36.27 19.39 -3.56
CA THR A 334 -35.70 19.66 -2.22
C THR A 334 -35.85 18.40 -1.38
N ILE A 335 -34.82 17.96 -0.67
CA ILE A 335 -34.90 16.77 0.19
C ILE A 335 -34.44 17.18 1.57
N SER A 336 -35.38 17.23 2.50
CA SER A 336 -35.11 17.58 3.88
C SER A 336 -34.44 16.41 4.63
N PRO A 337 -33.65 16.68 5.68
CA PRO A 337 -33.15 15.63 6.58
C PRO A 337 -34.28 14.76 7.15
N LYS A 338 -35.43 15.38 7.43
CA LYS A 338 -36.62 14.70 7.92
C LYS A 338 -37.16 13.67 6.92
N LEU A 339 -37.19 14.01 5.64
CA LEU A 339 -37.55 13.07 4.57
C LEU A 339 -36.57 11.89 4.51
N LEU A 340 -35.26 12.15 4.62
CA LEU A 340 -34.25 11.09 4.64
C LEU A 340 -34.42 10.16 5.84
N GLU A 341 -34.67 10.70 7.03
CA GLU A 341 -34.93 9.91 8.23
C GLU A 341 -36.18 9.04 8.10
N ASP A 342 -37.27 9.61 7.57
CA ASP A 342 -38.54 8.90 7.43
C ASP A 342 -38.42 7.77 6.41
N VAL A 343 -37.75 8.02 5.28
CA VAL A 343 -37.45 6.98 4.28
C VAL A 343 -36.49 5.92 4.83
N ALA A 344 -35.45 6.31 5.56
CA ALA A 344 -34.53 5.39 6.21
C ALA A 344 -35.27 4.46 7.20
N LYS A 345 -36.21 4.99 8.00
CA LYS A 345 -37.04 4.19 8.92
C LYS A 345 -37.93 3.20 8.19
N GLN A 346 -38.56 3.62 7.09
CA GLN A 346 -39.41 2.74 6.29
C GLN A 346 -38.60 1.59 5.68
N ALA A 347 -37.48 1.90 5.01
CA ALA A 347 -36.60 0.89 4.42
C ALA A 347 -35.98 -0.03 5.49
N SER A 348 -35.64 0.53 6.65
CA SER A 348 -35.14 -0.25 7.80
C SER A 348 -36.14 -1.31 8.25
N LYS A 349 -37.42 -0.92 8.40
CA LYS A 349 -38.50 -1.83 8.82
C LYS A 349 -38.74 -2.93 7.78
N GLU A 350 -38.78 -2.58 6.51
CA GLU A 350 -39.11 -3.50 5.43
C GLU A 350 -38.02 -4.57 5.21
N PHE A 351 -36.76 -4.16 5.21
CA PHE A 351 -35.64 -5.07 4.96
C PHE A 351 -35.07 -5.69 6.25
N ASN A 352 -35.63 -5.31 7.40
CA ASN A 352 -35.15 -5.67 8.74
C ASN A 352 -33.65 -5.37 8.90
N VAL A 353 -33.26 -4.15 8.54
CA VAL A 353 -31.89 -3.63 8.65
C VAL A 353 -31.92 -2.29 9.37
N ASP A 354 -30.81 -1.88 9.94
CA ASP A 354 -30.67 -0.56 10.54
C ASP A 354 -30.01 0.39 9.54
N ILE A 355 -30.78 1.31 8.98
CA ILE A 355 -30.31 2.39 8.12
C ILE A 355 -30.37 3.68 8.92
N ARG A 356 -29.26 4.40 8.96
CA ARG A 356 -29.13 5.67 9.67
C ARG A 356 -28.65 6.77 8.73
N LEU A 357 -29.16 7.98 8.93
CA LEU A 357 -28.58 9.17 8.35
C LEU A 357 -27.31 9.53 9.13
N MET A 358 -26.20 9.76 8.44
CA MET A 358 -24.99 10.23 9.08
C MET A 358 -25.15 11.67 9.57
N LYS A 359 -24.65 11.97 10.78
CA LYS A 359 -24.78 13.31 11.39
C LYS A 359 -23.99 14.38 10.63
N ASP A 360 -22.83 14.01 10.11
CA ASP A 360 -21.86 14.96 9.55
C ASP A 360 -21.86 14.96 8.01
N ARG A 361 -22.67 14.11 7.38
CA ARG A 361 -22.76 13.96 5.92
C ARG A 361 -24.17 13.59 5.51
N PRO A 362 -24.70 14.14 4.41
CA PRO A 362 -26.00 13.73 3.90
C PRO A 362 -25.82 12.41 3.16
N VAL A 363 -25.69 11.30 3.92
CA VAL A 363 -25.45 9.93 3.43
C VAL A 363 -26.22 8.97 4.33
N LEU A 364 -26.90 7.99 3.73
CA LEU A 364 -27.50 6.87 4.45
C LEU A 364 -26.45 5.77 4.62
N MET A 365 -26.35 5.25 5.83
CA MET A 365 -25.40 4.20 6.19
C MET A 365 -26.15 3.00 6.76
N ALA A 366 -25.73 1.81 6.36
CA ALA A 366 -26.10 0.56 7.00
C ALA A 366 -24.85 -0.21 7.41
N GLU A 367 -24.83 -0.72 8.63
CA GLU A 367 -23.69 -1.46 9.19
C GLU A 367 -24.09 -2.82 9.78
N PHE A 368 -23.13 -3.73 9.89
CA PHE A 368 -23.29 -4.98 10.63
C PHE A 368 -21.97 -5.59 11.08
N LYS A 369 -22.01 -6.27 12.22
CA LYS A 369 -20.88 -7.02 12.76
C LYS A 369 -20.64 -8.28 11.92
N THR A 370 -19.38 -8.55 11.61
CA THR A 370 -18.99 -9.72 10.82
C THR A 370 -18.49 -10.90 11.64
N LYS A 371 -18.33 -10.72 12.96
CA LYS A 371 -17.86 -11.77 13.87
C LYS A 371 -18.82 -12.96 13.84
N GLY A 372 -18.28 -14.14 13.51
CA GLY A 372 -19.04 -15.38 13.41
C GLY A 372 -19.71 -15.64 12.05
N LEU A 373 -19.71 -14.67 11.13
CA LEU A 373 -20.32 -14.84 9.81
C LEU A 373 -19.37 -15.52 8.82
N LYS A 374 -19.87 -16.55 8.14
CA LYS A 374 -19.26 -17.13 6.94
C LYS A 374 -19.36 -16.14 5.78
N ARG A 375 -18.52 -16.32 4.76
CA ARG A 375 -18.51 -15.42 3.58
C ARG A 375 -19.84 -15.35 2.85
N SER A 376 -20.54 -16.48 2.68
CA SER A 376 -21.86 -16.51 2.07
C SER A 376 -22.87 -15.69 2.86
N GLU A 377 -22.80 -15.73 4.19
CA GLU A 377 -23.65 -14.94 5.09
C GLU A 377 -23.30 -13.46 5.01
N LYS A 378 -22.00 -13.11 5.01
CA LYS A 378 -21.57 -11.72 4.76
C LYS A 378 -22.09 -11.18 3.43
N LEU A 379 -21.99 -11.97 2.36
CA LEU A 379 -22.46 -11.56 1.03
C LEU A 379 -23.99 -11.34 1.03
N ARG A 380 -24.76 -12.23 1.67
CA ARG A 380 -26.21 -12.06 1.84
C ARG A 380 -26.56 -10.81 2.64
N GLU A 381 -25.82 -10.53 3.71
CA GLU A 381 -26.03 -9.33 4.53
C GLU A 381 -25.67 -8.04 3.79
N ILE A 382 -24.63 -8.06 2.96
CA ILE A 382 -24.31 -6.96 2.04
C ILE A 382 -25.45 -6.77 1.05
N GLU A 383 -25.89 -7.83 0.38
CA GLU A 383 -26.96 -7.80 -0.61
C GLU A 383 -28.25 -7.22 -0.02
N ARG A 384 -28.64 -7.69 1.18
CA ARG A 384 -29.84 -7.23 1.89
C ARG A 384 -29.79 -5.74 2.21
N ARG A 385 -28.67 -5.25 2.74
CA ARG A 385 -28.50 -3.82 3.08
C ARG A 385 -28.37 -2.95 1.84
N ALA A 386 -27.68 -3.42 0.80
CA ALA A 386 -27.56 -2.70 -0.45
C ALA A 386 -28.94 -2.53 -1.13
N LYS A 387 -29.79 -3.57 -1.10
CA LYS A 387 -31.19 -3.47 -1.56
C LYS A 387 -31.98 -2.45 -0.74
N ALA A 388 -31.84 -2.49 0.58
CA ALA A 388 -32.54 -1.55 1.46
C ALA A 388 -32.13 -0.09 1.22
N LEU A 389 -30.83 0.18 1.00
CA LEU A 389 -30.34 1.52 0.65
C LEU A 389 -30.77 1.95 -0.76
N ALA A 390 -30.80 1.03 -1.73
CA ALA A 390 -31.32 1.30 -3.06
C ALA A 390 -32.81 1.62 -3.06
N GLU A 391 -33.60 0.90 -2.26
CA GLU A 391 -35.03 1.19 -2.07
C GLU A 391 -35.24 2.54 -1.38
N ALA A 392 -34.48 2.83 -0.32
CA ALA A 392 -34.51 4.12 0.35
C ALA A 392 -34.24 5.26 -0.65
N TRP A 393 -33.22 5.09 -1.51
CA TRP A 393 -32.91 6.04 -2.55
C TRP A 393 -34.04 6.20 -3.59
N SER A 394 -34.68 5.10 -3.98
CA SER A 394 -35.83 5.11 -4.90
C SER A 394 -37.00 5.91 -4.34
N ARG A 395 -37.35 5.71 -3.06
CA ARG A 395 -38.43 6.43 -2.38
C ARG A 395 -38.15 7.92 -2.24
N VAL A 396 -36.92 8.28 -1.90
CA VAL A 396 -36.51 9.69 -1.86
C VAL A 396 -36.75 10.35 -3.23
N LYS A 397 -36.40 9.68 -4.33
CA LYS A 397 -36.65 10.19 -5.68
C LYS A 397 -38.15 10.35 -5.98
N GLU A 398 -38.97 9.35 -5.66
CA GLU A 398 -40.42 9.40 -5.91
C GLU A 398 -41.10 10.53 -5.13
N LEU A 399 -40.83 10.64 -3.83
CA LEU A 399 -41.42 11.67 -2.97
C LEU A 399 -40.96 13.07 -3.40
N SER A 400 -39.70 13.22 -3.82
CA SER A 400 -39.18 14.49 -4.31
C SER A 400 -39.79 14.94 -5.65
N LYS A 401 -40.25 14.01 -6.50
CA LYS A 401 -40.98 14.33 -7.74
C LYS A 401 -42.43 14.74 -7.46
N GLY A 402 -43.11 14.00 -6.58
CA GLY A 402 -44.50 14.31 -6.20
C GLY A 402 -44.68 15.71 -5.60
N GLU A 403 -43.71 16.18 -4.81
CA GLU A 403 -43.72 17.56 -4.29
C GLU A 403 -43.49 18.64 -5.36
N ALA A 404 -42.79 18.31 -6.45
CA ALA A 404 -42.55 19.23 -7.56
C ALA A 404 -43.78 19.34 -8.47
N ASP A 405 -44.48 18.23 -8.70
CA ASP A 405 -45.69 18.18 -9.51
C ASP A 405 -46.92 18.76 -8.78
N ALA A 406 -46.99 18.65 -7.45
CA ALA A 406 -48.05 19.26 -6.64
C ALA A 406 -47.92 20.78 -6.46
N LYS A 407 -46.77 21.37 -6.84
CA LYS A 407 -46.49 22.81 -6.79
C LYS A 407 -46.51 23.49 -8.17
N ALA A 408 -46.71 22.73 -9.24
CA ALA A 408 -46.89 23.20 -10.61
C ALA A 408 -48.38 23.28 -10.94
#